data_AF-A0A1N7CMM8-F1
#
_entry.id   AF-A0A1N7CMM8-F1
#
_cell.length_a   1.000
_cell.length_b   1.000
_cell.length_c   1.000
_cell.angle_alpha   90.00
_cell.angle_beta   90.00
_cell.angle_gamma   90.00
#
_symmetry.space_group_name_H-M   'P 1'
#
loop_
_entity.id
_entity.type
_entity.pdbx_description
1 polymer ?
#
loop_
_entity_poly.entity_id
_entity_poly.type
_entity_poly.pdbx_seq_one_letter_code
_entity_poly.pdbx_strand_id
1 'polypeptide(L)'
;MNTERIAEAIQRQVLTPGETIDSMSILPDAVFVSTSVAMYSTKPVDWAVAGADWVDAAIRVVASRQPIFTTHGLLFPTGGEPLHLNRPEVMADLGRRVGAGLSPLSYAELFGELYSAWEIDGPVVHPFGVTRTARPGWLVREADHFARVVAVPDAPAVAPPTFEQGTDGQWTLTFFSHNFYSLEIQTAVDVYAWTVSGGPDRAATWVRKTIAERVLRPLPA
;
A
#
# COMPACT_ATOMS: atom_id res chain seq x y z
N MET A 1 6.27 -20.05 -0.37
CA MET A 1 6.89 -18.72 -0.46
C MET A 1 8.39 -18.92 -0.72
N ASN A 2 8.98 -18.21 -1.68
CA ASN A 2 10.41 -18.32 -2.01
C ASN A 2 11.19 -17.18 -1.34
N THR A 3 11.80 -17.44 -0.19
CA THR A 3 12.48 -16.41 0.60
C THR A 3 13.81 -15.94 0.02
N GLU A 4 14.51 -16.76 -0.76
CA GLU A 4 15.72 -16.34 -1.47
C GLU A 4 15.39 -15.28 -2.51
N ARG A 5 14.35 -15.51 -3.33
CA ARG A 5 13.85 -14.53 -4.31
C ARG A 5 13.37 -13.24 -3.64
N ILE A 6 12.80 -13.33 -2.43
CA ILE A 6 12.39 -12.16 -1.64
C ILE A 6 13.62 -11.38 -1.15
N ALA A 7 14.64 -12.05 -0.62
CA ALA A 7 15.87 -11.42 -0.18
C ALA A 7 16.58 -10.67 -1.32
N GLU A 8 16.67 -11.30 -2.50
CA GLU A 8 17.22 -10.67 -3.71
C GLU A 8 16.41 -9.44 -4.14
N ALA A 9 15.07 -9.52 -4.11
CA ALA A 9 14.20 -8.40 -4.43
C ALA A 9 14.41 -7.21 -3.48
N ILE A 10 14.55 -7.48 -2.18
CA ILE A 10 14.85 -6.44 -1.18
C ILE A 10 16.18 -5.77 -1.52
N GLN A 11 17.23 -6.55 -1.76
CA GLN A 11 18.56 -6.02 -2.05
C GLN A 11 18.57 -5.14 -3.31
N ARG A 12 17.85 -5.55 -4.36
CA ARG A 12 17.86 -4.86 -5.66
C ARG A 12 16.90 -3.68 -5.75
N GLN A 13 15.77 -3.73 -5.06
CA GLN A 13 14.65 -2.82 -5.30
C GLN A 13 14.25 -1.99 -4.08
N VAL A 14 14.53 -2.46 -2.86
CA VAL A 14 14.03 -1.84 -1.62
C VAL A 14 15.12 -1.12 -0.83
N LEU A 15 16.33 -1.67 -0.79
CA LEU A 15 17.44 -0.99 -0.12
C LEU A 15 17.69 0.39 -0.73
N THR A 16 18.02 1.37 0.13
CA THR A 16 18.42 2.69 -0.37
C THR A 16 19.76 2.54 -1.11
N PRO A 17 19.98 3.27 -2.21
CA PRO A 17 21.25 3.22 -2.93
C PRO A 17 22.45 3.45 -2.00
N GLY A 18 23.43 2.54 -2.04
CA GLY A 18 24.63 2.59 -1.20
C GLY A 18 24.51 1.92 0.17
N GLU A 19 23.32 1.45 0.57
CA GLU A 19 23.21 0.62 1.77
C GLU A 19 23.91 -0.72 1.57
N THR A 20 24.69 -1.12 2.57
CA THR A 20 25.33 -2.44 2.63
C THR A 20 24.61 -3.30 3.67
N ILE A 21 24.46 -4.58 3.36
CA ILE A 21 23.84 -5.55 4.26
C ILE A 21 24.86 -5.97 5.31
N ASP A 22 24.57 -5.68 6.58
CA ASP A 22 25.40 -6.10 7.71
C ASP A 22 25.08 -7.54 8.11
N SER A 23 23.80 -7.90 8.09
CA SER A 23 23.35 -9.28 8.32
C SER A 23 22.01 -9.55 7.66
N MET A 24 21.77 -10.84 7.36
CA MET A 24 20.54 -11.32 6.79
C MET A 24 20.12 -12.62 7.48
N SER A 25 18.85 -12.72 7.85
CA SER A 25 18.24 -13.95 8.38
C SER A 25 17.06 -14.34 7.52
N ILE A 26 17.09 -15.57 7.01
CA ILE A 26 16.02 -16.15 6.19
C ILE A 26 15.31 -17.21 7.00
N LEU A 27 14.04 -17.00 7.29
CA LEU A 27 13.12 -17.95 7.91
C LEU A 27 12.16 -18.52 6.85
N PRO A 28 11.38 -19.57 7.15
CA PRO A 28 10.42 -20.12 6.19
C PRO A 28 9.35 -19.13 5.71
N ASP A 29 8.95 -18.18 6.57
CA ASP A 29 7.85 -17.23 6.37
C ASP A 29 8.27 -15.75 6.43
N ALA A 30 9.56 -15.47 6.65
CA ALA A 30 10.07 -14.11 6.76
C ALA A 30 11.54 -14.00 6.35
N VAL A 31 11.91 -12.81 5.85
CA VAL A 31 13.28 -12.37 5.63
C VAL A 31 13.51 -11.14 6.50
N PHE A 32 14.63 -11.13 7.21
CA PHE A 32 15.12 -9.98 7.96
C PHE A 32 16.45 -9.56 7.37
N VAL A 33 16.59 -8.28 7.05
CA VAL A 33 17.83 -7.68 6.56
C VAL A 33 18.18 -6.51 7.46
N SER A 34 19.38 -6.51 8.02
CA SER A 34 19.90 -5.41 8.81
C SER A 34 20.98 -4.69 8.02
N THR A 35 20.88 -3.36 7.97
CA THR A 35 21.90 -2.45 7.45
C THR A 35 22.31 -1.49 8.56
N SER A 36 23.32 -0.66 8.30
CA SER A 36 23.81 0.30 9.28
C SER A 36 22.79 1.39 9.63
N VAL A 37 21.70 1.50 8.86
CA VAL A 37 20.68 2.54 9.01
C VAL A 37 19.27 2.02 9.25
N ALA A 38 18.97 0.76 8.92
CA ALA A 38 17.61 0.23 9.00
C ALA A 38 17.56 -1.28 9.26
N MET A 39 16.46 -1.72 9.86
CA MET A 39 16.06 -3.14 9.88
C MET A 39 14.86 -3.34 8.96
N TYR A 40 15.03 -4.15 7.92
CA TYR A 40 13.98 -4.58 7.01
C TYR A 40 13.41 -5.91 7.50
N SER A 41 12.09 -6.00 7.54
CA SER A 41 11.37 -7.23 7.89
C SER A 41 10.24 -7.48 6.90
N THR A 42 10.05 -8.73 6.50
CA THR A 42 8.99 -9.08 5.56
C THR A 42 7.81 -9.76 6.24
N LYS A 43 6.63 -9.60 5.67
CA LYS A 43 5.45 -10.39 6.00
C LYS A 43 4.63 -10.68 4.73
N PRO A 44 4.14 -11.91 4.52
CA PRO A 44 3.08 -12.16 3.55
C PRO A 44 1.86 -11.29 3.83
N VAL A 45 1.22 -10.81 2.76
CA VAL A 45 -0.01 -10.02 2.86
C VAL A 45 -1.14 -10.67 2.09
N ASP A 46 -2.33 -10.51 2.65
CA ASP A 46 -3.61 -11.01 2.16
C ASP A 46 -4.31 -9.99 1.25
N TRP A 47 -3.53 -9.21 0.48
CA TRP A 47 -4.11 -8.35 -0.56
C TRP A 47 -4.94 -9.19 -1.52
N ALA A 48 -6.05 -8.65 -1.99
CA ALA A 48 -6.94 -9.36 -2.91
C ALA A 48 -6.21 -9.79 -4.20
N VAL A 49 -5.20 -9.01 -4.64
CA VAL A 49 -4.35 -9.35 -5.79
C VAL A 49 -3.51 -10.63 -5.58
N ALA A 50 -3.24 -11.03 -4.33
CA ALA A 50 -2.46 -12.22 -4.02
C ALA A 50 -3.17 -13.53 -4.40
N GLY A 51 -4.50 -13.49 -4.60
CA GLY A 51 -5.29 -14.61 -5.08
C GLY A 51 -5.45 -14.67 -6.60
N ALA A 52 -4.82 -13.77 -7.35
CA ALA A 52 -4.90 -13.78 -8.81
C ALA A 52 -3.97 -14.84 -9.42
N ASP A 53 -4.42 -15.54 -10.46
CA ASP A 53 -3.69 -16.67 -11.08
C ASP A 53 -2.30 -16.32 -11.63
N TRP A 54 -1.99 -15.03 -11.80
CA TRP A 54 -0.70 -14.55 -12.29
C TRP A 54 0.25 -14.12 -11.18
N VAL A 55 -0.14 -14.25 -9.91
CA VAL A 55 0.62 -13.84 -8.73
C VAL A 55 0.96 -15.05 -7.86
N ASP A 56 2.25 -15.27 -7.60
CA ASP A 56 2.72 -16.31 -6.70
C ASP A 56 2.73 -15.86 -5.23
N ALA A 57 3.05 -14.58 -5.00
CA ALA A 57 3.16 -14.02 -3.66
C ALA A 57 2.99 -12.50 -3.66
N ALA A 58 2.44 -11.99 -2.56
CA ALA A 58 2.44 -10.59 -2.22
C ALA A 58 3.11 -10.42 -0.85
N ILE A 59 4.09 -9.52 -0.77
CA ILE A 59 4.94 -9.34 0.40
C ILE A 59 4.96 -7.87 0.79
N ARG A 60 4.71 -7.60 2.07
CA ARG A 60 5.01 -6.32 2.69
C ARG A 60 6.41 -6.36 3.26
N VAL A 61 7.21 -5.33 2.99
CA VAL A 61 8.51 -5.11 3.61
C VAL A 61 8.42 -3.85 4.45
N VAL A 62 8.75 -3.95 5.74
CA VAL A 62 8.81 -2.79 6.65
C VAL A 62 10.27 -2.47 6.91
N ALA A 63 10.71 -1.30 6.47
CA ALA A 63 12.00 -0.71 6.82
C ALA A 63 11.85 0.10 8.12
N SER A 64 12.48 -0.36 9.18
CA SER A 64 12.44 0.25 10.51
C SER A 64 13.67 1.12 10.73
N ARG A 65 13.46 2.44 10.78
CA ARG A 65 14.46 3.49 11.04
C ARG A 65 14.01 4.34 12.23
N GLN A 66 14.04 3.79 13.45
CA GLN A 66 13.39 4.41 14.61
C GLN A 66 13.67 5.92 14.74
N PRO A 67 12.62 6.76 14.89
CA PRO A 67 11.20 6.43 15.09
C PRO A 67 10.37 6.25 13.80
N ILE A 68 11.02 6.33 12.63
CA ILE A 68 10.41 6.27 11.30
C ILE A 68 10.27 4.82 10.83
N PHE A 69 9.10 4.49 10.30
CA PHE A 69 8.84 3.19 9.67
C PHE A 69 8.33 3.43 8.26
N THR A 70 8.90 2.70 7.30
CA THR A 70 8.53 2.80 5.88
C THR A 70 8.01 1.47 5.38
N THR A 71 6.84 1.48 4.75
CA THR A 71 6.24 0.28 4.17
C THR A 71 6.48 0.20 2.68
N HIS A 72 6.97 -0.95 2.22
CA HIS A 72 7.10 -1.28 0.82
C HIS A 72 6.24 -2.50 0.44
N GLY A 73 5.73 -2.50 -0.77
CA GLY A 73 5.02 -3.61 -1.37
C GLY A 73 5.82 -4.27 -2.49
N LEU A 74 5.94 -5.59 -2.42
CA LEU A 74 6.48 -6.42 -3.48
C LEU A 74 5.41 -7.40 -3.95
N LEU A 75 5.15 -7.41 -5.27
CA LEU A 75 4.31 -8.42 -5.90
C LEU A 75 5.21 -9.34 -6.73
N PHE A 76 5.06 -10.64 -6.55
CA PHE A 76 5.82 -11.65 -7.27
C PHE A 76 4.91 -12.34 -8.27
N PRO A 77 5.01 -12.02 -9.57
CA PRO A 77 4.25 -12.73 -10.58
C PRO A 77 4.74 -14.18 -10.75
N THR A 78 3.85 -15.04 -11.24
CA THR A 78 4.13 -16.47 -11.58
C THR A 78 5.22 -16.66 -12.62
N GLY A 79 5.56 -15.60 -13.35
CA GLY A 79 6.75 -15.52 -14.17
C GLY A 79 7.23 -14.08 -14.29
N GLY A 80 8.55 -13.89 -14.27
CA GLY A 80 9.18 -12.57 -14.43
C GLY A 80 9.74 -11.99 -13.13
N GLU A 81 10.14 -10.72 -13.21
CA GLU A 81 10.77 -10.00 -12.10
C GLU A 81 9.74 -9.56 -11.03
N PRO A 82 10.15 -9.48 -9.75
CA PRO A 82 9.34 -8.86 -8.71
C PRO A 82 8.98 -7.42 -9.06
N LEU A 83 7.75 -7.03 -8.77
CA LEU A 83 7.24 -5.68 -8.96
C LEU A 83 7.33 -4.91 -7.64
N HIS A 84 8.12 -3.83 -7.63
CA HIS A 84 8.19 -2.90 -6.50
C HIS A 84 7.06 -1.88 -6.59
N LEU A 85 5.99 -2.12 -5.84
CA LEU A 85 4.73 -1.39 -5.96
C LEU A 85 4.79 0.05 -5.48
N ASN A 86 5.83 0.46 -4.75
CA ASN A 86 6.01 1.86 -4.35
C ASN A 86 6.63 2.73 -5.44
N ARG A 87 7.05 2.14 -6.57
CA ARG A 87 7.51 2.90 -7.73
C ARG A 87 6.29 3.32 -8.54
N PRO A 88 6.00 4.64 -8.68
CA PRO A 88 4.82 5.11 -9.40
C PRO A 88 4.68 4.51 -10.81
N GLU A 89 5.77 4.39 -11.56
CA GLU A 89 5.76 3.80 -12.89
C GLU A 89 5.37 2.31 -12.89
N VAL A 90 5.76 1.56 -11.86
CA VAL A 90 5.38 0.14 -11.70
C VAL A 90 3.91 0.04 -11.36
N MET A 91 3.43 0.88 -10.44
CA MET A 91 2.01 0.96 -10.10
C MET A 91 1.17 1.36 -11.33
N ALA A 92 1.60 2.38 -12.07
CA ALA A 92 0.97 2.84 -13.30
C ALA A 92 0.85 1.73 -14.36
N ASP A 93 1.94 1.00 -14.62
CA ASP A 93 1.93 -0.11 -15.58
C ASP A 93 1.09 -1.31 -15.11
N LEU A 94 1.06 -1.58 -13.80
CA LEU A 94 0.15 -2.58 -13.22
C LEU A 94 -1.32 -2.28 -13.55
N GLY A 95 -1.69 -1.00 -13.65
CA GLY A 95 -3.02 -0.56 -14.06
C GLY A 95 -3.49 -1.11 -15.42
N ARG A 96 -2.57 -1.49 -16.33
CA ARG A 96 -2.93 -2.10 -17.63
C ARG A 96 -3.63 -3.46 -17.46
N ARG A 97 -3.44 -4.12 -16.31
CA ARG A 97 -4.09 -5.40 -15.98
C ARG A 97 -5.49 -5.24 -15.40
N VAL A 98 -5.94 -4.02 -15.09
CA VAL A 98 -7.27 -3.79 -14.53
C VAL A 98 -8.34 -4.24 -15.53
N GLY A 99 -9.20 -5.17 -15.11
CA GLY A 99 -10.17 -5.84 -15.99
C GLY A 99 -9.60 -7.01 -16.81
N ALA A 100 -8.29 -7.26 -16.73
CA ALA A 100 -7.56 -8.34 -17.39
C ALA A 100 -6.71 -9.13 -16.37
N GLY A 101 -7.39 -9.72 -15.38
CA GLY A 101 -6.75 -10.51 -14.32
C GLY A 101 -6.38 -9.74 -13.05
N LEU A 102 -6.50 -8.40 -13.05
CA LEU A 102 -6.50 -7.59 -11.83
C LEU A 102 -7.88 -6.95 -11.65
N SER A 103 -8.53 -7.19 -10.51
CA SER A 103 -9.82 -6.54 -10.24
C SER A 103 -9.62 -5.07 -9.85
N PRO A 104 -10.55 -4.16 -10.23
CA PRO A 104 -10.45 -2.75 -9.86
C PRO A 104 -10.35 -2.53 -8.35
N LEU A 105 -11.08 -3.31 -7.55
CA LEU A 105 -11.03 -3.25 -6.10
C LEU A 105 -9.66 -3.68 -5.54
N SER A 106 -9.02 -4.71 -6.11
CA SER A 106 -7.66 -5.11 -5.69
C SER A 106 -6.66 -4.00 -5.99
N TYR A 107 -6.81 -3.31 -7.13
CA TYR A 107 -5.95 -2.19 -7.49
C TYR A 107 -6.16 -0.97 -6.57
N ALA A 108 -7.41 -0.66 -6.21
CA ALA A 108 -7.73 0.36 -5.21
C ALA A 108 -7.17 0.02 -3.82
N GLU A 109 -7.16 -1.26 -3.43
CA GLU A 109 -6.58 -1.71 -2.16
C GLU A 109 -5.07 -1.45 -2.10
N LEU A 110 -4.35 -1.70 -3.20
CA LEU A 110 -2.92 -1.41 -3.29
C LEU A 110 -2.63 0.09 -3.15
N PHE A 111 -3.41 0.97 -3.79
CA PHE A 111 -3.30 2.41 -3.56
C PHE A 111 -3.61 2.79 -2.11
N GLY A 112 -4.70 2.24 -1.58
CA GLY A 112 -5.13 2.48 -0.21
C GLY A 112 -4.07 2.15 0.82
N GLU A 113 -3.28 1.10 0.59
CA GLU A 113 -2.22 0.71 1.50
C GLU A 113 -0.90 1.45 1.24
N LEU A 114 -0.46 1.55 -0.01
CA LEU A 114 0.91 1.99 -0.32
C LEU A 114 1.04 3.47 -0.62
N TYR A 115 -0.06 4.15 -0.91
CA TYR A 115 -0.07 5.53 -1.42
C TYR A 115 -1.00 6.48 -0.64
N SER A 116 -1.73 5.99 0.36
CA SER A 116 -2.55 6.83 1.25
C SER A 116 -1.71 7.49 2.33
N ALA A 117 -0.75 8.33 1.95
CA ALA A 117 0.14 9.05 2.86
C ALA A 117 0.18 10.55 2.58
N TRP A 118 0.95 11.32 3.36
CA TRP A 118 1.11 12.76 3.12
C TRP A 118 1.56 13.05 1.69
N GLU A 119 2.60 12.37 1.22
CA GLU A 119 3.07 12.45 -0.17
C GLU A 119 2.28 11.48 -1.05
N ILE A 120 2.01 11.88 -2.30
CA ILE A 120 1.21 11.09 -3.25
C ILE A 120 2.03 10.03 -3.99
N ASP A 121 3.36 10.20 -4.08
CA ASP A 121 4.28 9.29 -4.79
C ASP A 121 5.41 8.76 -3.90
N GLY A 122 5.43 9.15 -2.62
CA GLY A 122 6.49 8.83 -1.67
C GLY A 122 6.16 7.59 -0.82
N PRO A 123 7.18 6.84 -0.37
CA PRO A 123 6.94 5.70 0.49
C PRO A 123 6.40 6.17 1.85
N VAL A 124 5.36 5.49 2.33
CA VAL A 124 4.59 5.90 3.51
C VAL A 124 5.49 5.98 4.76
N VAL A 125 5.51 7.13 5.44
CA VAL A 125 6.19 7.32 6.74
C VAL A 125 5.18 7.67 7.83
N HIS A 126 5.11 6.84 8.88
CA HIS A 126 4.33 7.13 10.09
C HIS A 126 5.24 7.31 11.31
N PRO A 127 5.03 8.38 12.09
CA PRO A 127 5.65 8.50 13.39
C PRO A 127 4.97 7.54 14.36
N PHE A 128 5.78 6.82 15.14
CA PHE A 128 5.42 5.90 16.24
C PHE A 128 5.01 4.47 15.82
N GLY A 129 5.60 3.50 16.52
CA GLY A 129 5.77 2.08 16.13
C GLY A 129 4.52 1.21 15.92
N VAL A 130 3.33 1.79 15.80
CA VAL A 130 2.07 1.08 15.51
C VAL A 130 2.11 0.40 14.14
N THR A 131 2.82 0.98 13.17
CA THR A 131 2.95 0.42 11.80
C THR A 131 3.96 -0.72 11.69
N ARG A 132 4.74 -1.03 12.74
CA ARG A 132 5.48 -2.30 12.79
C ARG A 132 4.52 -3.49 12.67
N THR A 133 3.29 -3.35 13.15
CA THR A 133 2.30 -4.43 13.20
C THR A 133 0.99 -4.12 12.47
N ALA A 134 0.67 -2.85 12.20
CA ALA A 134 -0.56 -2.43 11.52
C ALA A 134 -0.38 -2.18 10.02
N ARG A 135 -1.47 -2.22 9.25
CA ARG A 135 -1.45 -1.78 7.84
C ARG A 135 -1.23 -0.26 7.79
N PRO A 136 -0.46 0.26 6.81
CA PRO A 136 -0.21 1.71 6.69
C PRO A 136 -1.41 2.51 6.19
N GLY A 137 -2.36 1.89 5.47
CA GLY A 137 -3.56 2.54 4.97
C GLY A 137 -4.61 1.52 4.54
N TRP A 138 -5.84 1.99 4.31
CA TRP A 138 -6.99 1.15 4.00
C TRP A 138 -7.87 1.76 2.91
N LEU A 139 -8.34 0.90 2.01
CA LEU A 139 -9.46 1.20 1.13
C LEU A 139 -10.76 1.30 1.94
N VAL A 140 -11.50 2.39 1.74
CA VAL A 140 -12.89 2.49 2.20
C VAL A 140 -13.77 1.66 1.27
N ARG A 141 -14.10 0.44 1.68
CA ARG A 141 -14.98 -0.46 0.91
C ARG A 141 -16.46 -0.14 1.12
N GLU A 142 -16.82 0.19 2.36
CA GLU A 142 -18.20 0.43 2.79
C GLU A 142 -18.26 1.70 3.64
N ALA A 143 -19.12 2.64 3.27
CA ALA A 143 -19.26 3.91 3.96
C ALA A 143 -19.70 3.74 5.42
N ASP A 144 -20.66 2.83 5.68
CA ASP A 144 -21.15 2.57 7.02
C ASP A 144 -20.08 1.94 7.93
N HIS A 145 -19.26 1.06 7.39
CA HIS A 145 -18.13 0.50 8.13
C HIS A 145 -17.12 1.60 8.47
N PHE A 146 -16.78 2.45 7.51
CA PHE A 146 -15.87 3.57 7.73
C PHE A 146 -16.41 4.55 8.79
N ALA A 147 -17.69 4.92 8.73
CA ALA A 147 -18.31 5.80 9.72
C ALA A 147 -18.21 5.21 11.14
N ARG A 148 -18.40 3.89 11.29
CA ARG A 148 -18.20 3.20 12.58
C ARG A 148 -16.73 3.15 13.01
N VAL A 149 -15.80 2.97 12.09
CA VAL A 149 -14.36 2.92 12.39
C VAL A 149 -13.85 4.29 12.82
N VAL A 150 -14.24 5.36 12.13
CA VAL A 150 -13.78 6.71 12.46
C VAL A 150 -14.48 7.24 13.71
N ALA A 151 -15.78 6.97 13.89
CA ALA A 151 -16.56 7.28 15.09
C ALA A 151 -16.44 8.74 15.57
N VAL A 152 -16.37 9.71 14.65
CA VAL A 152 -16.41 11.15 14.97
C VAL A 152 -17.66 11.81 14.38
N PRO A 153 -18.26 12.82 15.06
CA PRO A 153 -19.44 13.52 14.58
C PRO A 153 -19.28 14.15 13.19
N ASP A 154 -18.07 14.61 12.86
CA ASP A 154 -17.73 15.29 11.60
C ASP A 154 -16.94 14.38 10.64
N ALA A 155 -17.23 13.07 10.63
CA ALA A 155 -16.59 12.15 9.69
C ALA A 155 -16.91 12.59 8.24
N PRO A 156 -15.91 12.66 7.34
CA PRO A 156 -16.16 13.05 5.97
C PRO A 156 -17.08 12.04 5.28
N ALA A 157 -17.99 12.56 4.45
CA ALA A 157 -18.81 11.71 3.60
C ALA A 157 -17.93 10.97 2.59
N VAL A 158 -18.03 9.64 2.60
CA VAL A 158 -17.31 8.73 1.71
C VAL A 158 -18.31 7.87 0.96
N ALA A 159 -17.89 7.31 -0.18
CA ALA A 159 -18.68 6.37 -0.97
C ALA A 159 -17.90 5.08 -1.21
N PRO A 160 -18.58 3.95 -1.48
CA PRO A 160 -17.95 2.76 -1.98
C PRO A 160 -17.18 3.02 -3.29
N PRO A 161 -16.17 2.21 -3.63
CA PRO A 161 -15.44 2.35 -4.89
C PRO A 161 -16.36 2.19 -6.10
N THR A 162 -16.21 3.04 -7.10
CA THR A 162 -16.92 2.94 -8.38
C THR A 162 -15.93 2.68 -9.51
N PHE A 163 -16.34 1.85 -10.47
CA PHE A 163 -15.55 1.51 -11.64
C PHE A 163 -16.40 1.70 -12.88
N GLU A 164 -15.90 2.51 -13.80
CA GLU A 164 -16.52 2.78 -15.09
C GLU A 164 -15.55 2.35 -16.19
N GLN A 165 -16.04 1.54 -17.12
CA GLN A 165 -15.28 1.10 -18.29
C GLN A 165 -15.95 1.63 -19.56
N GLY A 166 -15.17 2.37 -20.35
CA GLY A 166 -15.56 2.83 -21.68
C GLY A 166 -15.48 1.71 -22.73
N THR A 167 -15.97 2.02 -23.92
CA THR A 167 -16.07 1.05 -25.04
C THR A 167 -14.74 0.50 -25.51
N ASP A 168 -13.66 1.28 -25.39
CA ASP A 168 -12.32 0.91 -25.86
C ASP A 168 -11.46 0.31 -24.74
N GLY A 169 -12.10 -0.18 -23.66
CA GLY A 169 -11.40 -0.75 -22.50
C GLY A 169 -10.70 0.26 -21.61
N GLN A 170 -10.74 1.56 -21.95
CA GLN A 170 -10.37 2.63 -21.04
C GLN A 170 -11.25 2.59 -19.80
N TRP A 171 -10.69 2.89 -18.64
CA TRP A 171 -11.43 2.82 -17.39
C TRP A 171 -11.09 3.99 -16.45
N THR A 172 -12.04 4.27 -15.57
CA THR A 172 -11.90 5.18 -14.44
C THR A 172 -12.37 4.47 -13.18
N LEU A 173 -11.57 4.56 -12.12
CA LEU A 173 -11.79 4.01 -10.80
C LEU A 173 -11.77 5.17 -9.82
N THR A 174 -12.89 5.38 -9.11
CA THR A 174 -12.96 6.37 -8.03
C THR A 174 -13.19 5.67 -6.71
N PHE A 175 -12.48 6.08 -5.67
CA PHE A 175 -12.59 5.46 -4.35
C PHE A 175 -12.08 6.38 -3.26
N PHE A 176 -12.35 6.01 -2.02
CA PHE A 176 -11.81 6.65 -0.84
C PHE A 176 -10.84 5.71 -0.14
N SER A 177 -9.83 6.29 0.48
CA SER A 177 -8.90 5.56 1.35
C SER A 177 -8.68 6.37 2.61
N HIS A 178 -8.22 5.73 3.67
CA HIS A 178 -7.81 6.43 4.86
C HIS A 178 -6.51 5.88 5.42
N ASN A 179 -5.85 6.73 6.20
CA ASN A 179 -4.65 6.38 6.95
C ASN A 179 -4.92 6.62 8.43
N PHE A 180 -4.36 5.77 9.28
CA PHE A 180 -4.41 5.91 10.72
C PHE A 180 -3.00 6.07 11.28
N TYR A 181 -2.81 7.08 12.13
CA TYR A 181 -1.56 7.24 12.85
C TYR A 181 -1.78 7.70 14.29
N SER A 182 -0.83 7.30 15.14
CA SER A 182 -0.81 7.69 16.54
C SER A 182 -0.06 9.00 16.70
N LEU A 183 -0.66 9.91 17.45
CA LEU A 183 -0.04 11.05 18.07
C LEU A 183 0.31 10.67 19.52
N GLU A 184 1.12 11.48 20.20
CA GLU A 184 1.63 11.14 21.56
C GLU A 184 0.52 10.79 22.57
N ILE A 185 -0.67 11.40 22.44
CA ILE A 185 -1.79 11.23 23.38
C ILE A 185 -3.14 10.96 22.68
N GLN A 186 -3.15 10.86 21.36
CA GLN A 186 -4.36 10.74 20.54
C GLN A 186 -4.10 9.90 19.31
N THR A 187 -5.14 9.54 18.57
CA THR A 187 -4.99 8.97 17.24
C THR A 187 -5.68 9.85 16.22
N ALA A 188 -5.22 9.83 14.98
CA ALA A 188 -5.74 10.67 13.93
C ALA A 188 -5.94 9.86 12.65
N VAL A 189 -6.90 10.32 11.84
CA VAL A 189 -7.18 9.75 10.53
C VAL A 189 -7.10 10.83 9.45
N ASP A 190 -6.39 10.52 8.38
CA ASP A 190 -6.47 11.25 7.11
C ASP A 190 -7.36 10.48 6.14
N VAL A 191 -8.12 11.20 5.33
CA VAL A 191 -9.03 10.62 4.34
C VAL A 191 -8.74 11.23 2.99
N TYR A 192 -8.59 10.37 1.99
CA TYR A 192 -8.24 10.75 0.63
C TYR A 192 -9.30 10.25 -0.34
N ALA A 193 -9.68 11.09 -1.30
CA ALA A 193 -10.44 10.70 -2.47
C ALA A 193 -9.48 10.53 -3.64
N TRP A 194 -9.70 9.45 -4.40
CA TRP A 194 -8.88 9.07 -5.54
C TRP A 194 -9.72 9.05 -6.80
N THR A 195 -9.08 9.47 -7.90
CA THR A 195 -9.53 9.19 -9.25
C THR A 195 -8.34 8.62 -9.99
N VAL A 196 -8.46 7.36 -10.42
CA VAL A 196 -7.43 6.65 -11.17
C VAL A 196 -8.03 6.29 -12.53
N SER A 197 -7.29 6.56 -13.60
CA SER A 197 -7.75 6.24 -14.96
C SER A 197 -6.65 5.50 -15.70
N GLY A 198 -7.03 4.55 -16.54
CA GLY A 198 -6.07 3.74 -17.30
C GLY A 198 -6.74 3.06 -18.50
N GLY A 199 -6.08 2.03 -19.02
CA GLY A 199 -6.59 1.17 -20.09
C GLY A 199 -5.56 0.10 -20.46
N PRO A 200 -5.92 -0.88 -21.30
CA PRO A 200 -4.98 -1.94 -21.71
C PRO A 200 -3.70 -1.36 -22.34
N ASP A 201 -3.85 -0.35 -23.21
CA ASP A 201 -2.75 0.29 -23.93
C ASP A 201 -2.23 1.57 -23.26
N ARG A 202 -2.77 1.94 -22.09
CA ARG A 202 -2.41 3.16 -21.36
C ARG A 202 -2.11 2.88 -19.89
N ALA A 203 -0.88 3.20 -19.47
CA ALA A 203 -0.50 3.18 -18.06
C ALA A 203 -1.47 4.04 -17.22
N ALA A 204 -1.75 3.61 -16.00
CA ALA A 204 -2.66 4.32 -15.14
C ALA A 204 -2.07 5.66 -14.68
N THR A 205 -2.94 6.65 -14.57
CA THR A 205 -2.64 7.96 -13.98
C THR A 205 -3.63 8.21 -12.85
N TRP A 206 -3.23 8.94 -11.81
CA TRP A 206 -4.10 9.22 -10.68
C TRP A 206 -4.03 10.66 -10.21
N VAL A 207 -5.14 11.09 -9.62
CA VAL A 207 -5.24 12.32 -8.83
C VAL A 207 -5.77 11.93 -7.46
N ARG A 208 -5.21 12.55 -6.41
CA ARG A 208 -5.65 12.39 -5.03
C ARG A 208 -5.99 13.74 -4.42
N LYS A 209 -7.12 13.81 -3.73
CA LYS A 209 -7.51 14.97 -2.92
C LYS A 209 -7.59 14.55 -1.46
N THR A 210 -6.97 15.32 -0.56
CA THR A 210 -7.20 15.19 0.88
C THR A 210 -8.59 15.75 1.20
N ILE A 211 -9.47 14.89 1.70
CA ILE A 211 -10.87 15.23 2.04
C ILE A 211 -10.98 15.63 3.50
N ALA A 212 -10.23 14.95 4.36
CA ALA A 212 -10.08 15.32 5.75
C ALA A 212 -8.64 15.02 6.18
N GLU A 213 -8.10 15.91 7.00
CA GLU A 213 -6.74 15.79 7.54
C GLU A 213 -6.83 15.84 9.06
N ARG A 214 -6.09 14.95 9.74
CA ARG A 214 -5.95 14.90 11.19
C ARG A 214 -7.30 14.88 11.93
N VAL A 215 -8.22 14.06 11.46
CA VAL A 215 -9.49 13.83 12.17
C VAL A 215 -9.17 13.10 13.48
N LEU A 216 -9.21 13.83 14.59
CA LEU A 216 -8.83 13.33 15.91
C LEU A 216 -9.84 12.31 16.41
N ARG A 217 -9.32 11.19 16.89
CA ARG A 217 -10.08 10.11 17.50
C ARG A 217 -9.69 9.98 18.97
N PRO A 218 -10.67 9.72 19.86
CA PRO A 218 -10.38 9.27 21.21
C PRO A 218 -9.49 8.02 21.16
N LEU A 219 -8.61 7.86 22.15
CA LEU A 219 -7.85 6.61 22.28
C LEU A 219 -8.85 5.45 22.46
N PRO A 220 -8.58 4.25 21.88
CA PRO A 220 -9.37 3.08 22.18
C PRO A 220 -9.33 2.84 23.69
N ALA A 221 -10.51 2.67 24.31
CA ALA A 221 -10.64 2.33 25.72
C ALA A 221 -10.10 0.92 26.03
#